data_AF-A0A934ZQZ8-F1
#
_entry.id   AF-A0A934ZQZ8-F1
#
_cell.length_a   1.000
_cell.length_b   1.000
_cell.length_c   1.000
_cell.angle_alpha   90.00
_cell.angle_beta   90.00
_cell.angle_gamma   90.00
#
_symmetry.space_group_name_H-M   'P 1'
#
loop_
_entity.id
_entity.type
_entity.pdbx_description
1 polymer ?
#
loop_
_entity_poly.entity_id
_entity_poly.type
_entity_poly.pdbx_seq_one_letter_code
_entity_poly.pdbx_strand_id
1 'polypeptide(L)'
;MSSRAHLLLLGASLAACGTPVSGSGFTPFDAAADVPKPPIDTGGAVDAPAPLDAPVTPDAPVPSDVPVGDDVLAAQDVVLPPGDGSPGRCARDAECASGQFCDDASGQCVAQRCVPNARQCVSGTRARICDNRGSTAIDADCASNQRCVEGQCLMNACTPNTTRCSDGVTRATCNAEGSMETASRCASGQRCAAGLCVAQVCTPGAARCTDGFTRSVCDAEGAMETATRCASGQRCATGGSCVAQACVPNAARCADGVTRAVCDSVGSQETSTRCAAGQRCGGGSCVAQACGSRAR
;
A
#
# COMPACT_ATOMS: atom_id res chain seq x y z
N MET A 1 -59.77 -51.86 -11.10
CA MET A 1 -58.90 -52.73 -11.92
C MET A 1 -57.49 -52.58 -11.36
N SER A 2 -57.11 -53.44 -10.41
CA SER A 2 -56.20 -54.58 -10.60
C SER A 2 -54.75 -54.12 -10.45
N SER A 3 -53.85 -54.68 -9.63
CA SER A 3 -53.84 -55.89 -8.81
C SER A 3 -52.56 -55.84 -7.95
N ARG A 4 -52.62 -56.42 -6.73
CA ARG A 4 -51.72 -57.44 -6.12
C ARG A 4 -50.20 -57.38 -6.43
N ALA A 5 -49.25 -57.70 -5.55
CA ALA A 5 -49.24 -58.38 -4.25
C ALA A 5 -47.82 -58.33 -3.65
N HIS A 6 -47.77 -58.59 -2.34
CA HIS A 6 -46.71 -59.16 -1.49
C HIS A 6 -45.30 -59.44 -2.08
N LEU A 7 -44.27 -59.05 -1.32
CA LEU A 7 -43.37 -60.05 -0.70
C LEU A 7 -42.62 -59.48 0.51
N LEU A 8 -42.84 -60.12 1.67
CA LEU A 8 -42.00 -60.07 2.84
C LEU A 8 -40.68 -60.81 2.55
N LEU A 9 -39.54 -60.21 2.91
CA LEU A 9 -38.28 -60.93 3.06
C LEU A 9 -37.68 -60.55 4.42
N LEU A 10 -37.81 -61.49 5.35
CA LEU A 10 -37.01 -61.58 6.56
C LEU A 10 -35.55 -61.83 6.16
N GLY A 11 -34.65 -61.02 6.68
CA GLY A 11 -33.20 -61.24 6.64
C GLY A 11 -32.63 -61.05 8.04
N ALA A 12 -32.77 -62.07 8.89
CA ALA A 12 -31.95 -62.22 10.08
C ALA A 12 -30.60 -62.79 9.66
N SER A 13 -29.47 -62.26 10.16
CA SER A 13 -28.33 -63.06 10.63
C SER A 13 -27.11 -62.23 11.05
N LEU A 14 -26.60 -62.64 12.22
CA LEU A 14 -25.19 -62.71 12.63
C LEU A 14 -24.51 -61.43 13.14
N ALA A 15 -24.67 -61.25 14.44
CA ALA A 15 -23.67 -60.67 15.32
C ALA A 15 -22.38 -61.49 15.27
N ALA A 16 -21.25 -60.83 14.99
CA ALA A 16 -19.91 -61.35 15.24
C ALA A 16 -19.27 -60.53 16.36
N CYS A 17 -19.07 -61.17 17.51
CA CYS A 17 -18.21 -60.68 18.58
C CYS A 17 -16.75 -60.77 18.14
N GLY A 18 -16.10 -59.63 17.92
CA GLY A 18 -14.65 -59.52 17.77
C GLY A 18 -14.01 -59.09 19.09
N THR A 19 -13.18 -59.95 19.66
CA THR A 19 -12.36 -59.71 20.86
C THR A 19 -11.20 -58.75 20.58
N PRO A 20 -10.68 -58.07 21.61
CA PRO A 20 -9.64 -57.04 21.48
C PRO A 20 -8.25 -57.66 21.25
N VAL A 21 -7.49 -57.12 20.30
CA VAL A 21 -6.07 -57.42 20.15
C VAL A 21 -5.27 -56.39 20.95
N SER A 22 -4.74 -56.84 22.09
CA SER A 22 -3.62 -56.21 22.77
C SER A 22 -2.38 -56.23 21.87
N GLY A 23 -1.76 -55.06 21.70
CA GLY A 23 -0.51 -54.91 20.96
C GLY A 23 0.28 -53.73 21.50
N SER A 24 0.94 -53.95 22.63
CA SER A 24 1.97 -53.10 23.23
C SER A 24 3.18 -53.02 22.30
N GLY A 25 3.67 -51.80 22.03
CA GLY A 25 4.86 -51.59 21.21
C GLY A 25 5.40 -50.17 21.33
N PHE A 26 5.97 -49.87 22.49
CA PHE A 26 6.81 -48.71 22.75
C PHE A 26 8.10 -48.78 21.90
N THR A 27 8.40 -47.72 21.15
CA THR A 27 9.78 -47.24 20.93
C THR A 27 9.75 -45.72 20.80
N PRO A 28 10.44 -44.96 21.66
CA PRO A 28 10.71 -43.55 21.41
C PRO A 28 11.93 -43.47 20.48
N PHE A 29 11.76 -42.89 19.29
CA PHE A 29 12.89 -42.41 18.50
C PHE A 29 12.92 -40.90 18.62
N ASP A 30 13.89 -40.46 19.42
CA ASP A 30 14.50 -39.15 19.34
C ASP A 30 14.93 -38.84 17.90
N ALA A 31 14.44 -37.72 17.39
CA ALA A 31 15.11 -36.98 16.32
C ALA A 31 14.76 -35.50 16.48
N ALA A 32 15.56 -34.85 17.32
CA ALA A 32 15.71 -33.41 17.35
C ALA A 32 16.17 -32.93 15.96
N ALA A 33 15.32 -32.18 15.26
CA ALA A 33 15.75 -31.31 14.18
C ALA A 33 15.78 -29.88 14.73
N ASP A 34 16.98 -29.50 15.16
CA ASP A 34 17.42 -28.14 15.43
C ASP A 34 17.11 -27.26 14.20
N VAL A 35 16.13 -26.36 14.34
CA VAL A 35 15.91 -25.27 13.39
C VAL A 35 16.73 -24.08 13.90
N PRO A 36 17.79 -23.64 13.21
CA PRO A 36 18.53 -22.46 13.63
C PRO A 36 17.64 -21.23 13.55
N LYS A 37 17.37 -20.67 14.73
CA LYS A 37 16.76 -19.36 14.95
C LYS A 37 17.62 -18.29 14.26
N PRO A 38 17.05 -17.42 13.40
CA PRO A 38 17.81 -16.30 12.87
C PRO A 38 18.19 -15.33 14.00
N PRO A 39 19.39 -14.73 13.98
CA PRO A 39 19.79 -13.76 14.98
C PRO A 39 18.84 -12.55 14.95
N ILE A 40 18.36 -12.20 16.13
CA ILE A 40 17.66 -10.95 16.38
C ILE A 40 18.75 -9.87 16.40
N ASP A 41 18.82 -9.07 15.34
CA ASP A 41 19.60 -7.83 15.33
C ASP A 41 18.94 -6.83 16.29
N THR A 42 19.39 -6.85 17.54
CA THR A 42 19.27 -5.71 18.45
C THR A 42 20.38 -4.70 18.13
N GLY A 43 20.11 -3.82 17.17
CA GLY A 43 20.74 -2.51 17.04
C GLY A 43 19.61 -1.50 16.84
N GLY A 44 19.27 -0.61 17.77
CA GLY A 44 20.14 0.04 18.74
C GLY A 44 20.84 1.26 18.12
N ALA A 45 20.16 2.02 17.27
CA ALA A 45 20.54 3.39 16.94
C ALA A 45 19.40 4.32 17.38
N VAL A 46 19.53 4.85 18.59
CA VAL A 46 18.80 6.04 19.01
C VAL A 46 19.36 7.20 18.18
N ASP A 47 18.52 7.79 17.33
CA ASP A 47 18.82 9.05 16.65
C ASP A 47 19.11 10.10 17.72
N ALA A 48 20.37 10.51 17.77
CA ALA A 48 20.80 11.67 18.53
C ALA A 48 20.13 12.92 17.96
N PRO A 49 19.64 13.84 18.81
CA PRO A 49 19.10 15.11 18.35
C PRO A 49 20.19 15.92 17.63
N ALA A 50 19.78 16.55 16.52
CA ALA A 50 20.59 17.45 15.73
C ALA A 50 21.29 18.51 16.61
N PRO A 51 22.55 18.89 16.29
CA PRO A 51 23.19 20.00 16.97
C PRO A 51 22.41 21.29 16.68
N LEU A 52 22.00 21.94 17.76
CA LEU A 52 21.47 23.29 17.78
C LEU A 52 22.39 24.25 17.03
N ASP A 53 21.74 25.15 16.30
CA ASP A 53 22.29 26.31 15.61
C ASP A 53 23.46 26.95 16.35
N ALA A 54 24.61 26.97 15.69
CA ALA A 54 25.69 27.88 16.04
C ALA A 54 25.24 29.32 15.74
N PRO A 55 25.41 30.27 16.67
CA PRO A 55 25.06 31.67 16.42
C PRO A 55 25.95 32.25 15.33
N VAL A 56 25.31 32.81 14.30
CA VAL A 56 25.93 33.69 13.31
C VAL A 56 26.55 34.86 14.06
N THR A 57 27.88 34.94 14.07
CA THR A 57 28.60 36.14 14.51
C THR A 57 28.32 37.27 13.53
N PRO A 58 27.91 38.47 14.00
CA PRO A 58 27.79 39.64 13.13
C PRO A 58 29.16 40.02 12.57
N ASP A 59 29.18 40.34 11.28
CA ASP A 59 30.33 40.86 10.54
C ASP A 59 31.07 41.96 11.32
N ALA A 60 32.38 41.77 11.43
CA ALA A 60 33.29 42.79 11.91
C ALA A 60 33.27 44.01 10.98
N PRO A 61 33.33 45.24 11.51
CA PRO A 61 33.39 46.45 10.69
C PRO A 61 34.71 46.49 9.92
N VAL A 62 34.61 46.63 8.60
CA VAL A 62 35.73 46.91 7.70
C VAL A 62 36.30 48.28 8.05
N PRO A 63 37.62 48.43 8.32
CA PRO A 63 38.21 49.73 8.53
C PRO A 63 38.27 50.50 7.21
N SER A 64 37.50 51.58 7.14
CA SER A 64 37.74 52.69 6.21
C SER A 64 39.00 53.39 6.66
N ASP A 65 40.09 53.30 5.90
CA ASP A 65 41.16 54.30 5.83
C ASP A 65 42.21 53.85 4.79
N VAL A 66 42.11 54.37 3.56
CA VAL A 66 43.24 54.43 2.63
C VAL A 66 43.32 55.87 2.12
N PRO A 67 44.50 56.52 2.23
CA PRO A 67 44.66 57.94 1.98
C PRO A 67 44.56 58.29 0.50
N VAL A 68 43.98 59.47 0.26
CA VAL A 68 44.01 60.23 -0.98
C VAL A 68 45.46 60.58 -1.29
N GLY A 69 46.02 59.95 -2.34
CA GLY A 69 47.25 60.37 -2.98
C GLY A 69 46.91 60.99 -4.32
N ASP A 70 46.79 62.31 -4.34
CA ASP A 70 46.92 63.11 -5.55
C ASP A 70 48.33 62.94 -6.10
N ASP A 71 48.49 62.25 -7.22
CA ASP A 71 49.62 62.53 -8.11
C ASP A 71 49.27 62.28 -9.57
N VAL A 72 49.32 63.41 -10.27
CA VAL A 72 49.16 63.68 -11.69
C VAL A 72 50.12 62.84 -12.52
N LEU A 73 49.61 61.98 -13.38
CA LEU A 73 50.23 61.66 -14.67
C LEU A 73 49.14 61.42 -15.71
N ALA A 74 49.00 62.41 -16.59
CA ALA A 74 48.08 62.45 -17.71
C ALA A 74 48.24 61.21 -18.61
N ALA A 75 47.35 60.22 -18.43
CA ALA A 75 46.97 59.34 -19.51
C ALA A 75 46.05 60.17 -20.41
N GLN A 76 46.62 60.59 -21.53
CA GLN A 76 45.96 61.33 -22.57
C GLN A 76 44.63 60.64 -22.91
N ASP A 77 43.54 61.36 -22.69
CA ASP A 77 42.25 61.09 -23.32
C ASP A 77 42.51 60.99 -24.83
N VAL A 78 42.67 59.75 -25.31
CA VAL A 78 42.46 59.46 -26.72
C VAL A 78 40.95 59.57 -26.89
N VAL A 79 40.50 60.81 -27.10
CA VAL A 79 39.27 61.11 -27.80
C VAL A 79 39.40 60.44 -29.16
N LEU A 80 38.99 59.17 -29.24
CA LEU A 80 38.68 58.53 -30.50
C LEU A 80 37.68 59.47 -31.21
N PRO A 81 37.93 59.82 -32.48
CA PRO A 81 37.04 60.72 -33.20
C PRO A 81 35.61 60.19 -33.13
N PRO A 82 34.58 61.07 -33.08
CA PRO A 82 33.21 60.62 -33.24
C PRO A 82 33.16 59.83 -34.54
N GLY A 83 32.88 58.53 -34.45
CA GLY A 83 32.92 57.61 -35.57
C GLY A 83 32.26 58.26 -36.77
N ASP A 84 33.07 58.55 -37.79
CA ASP A 84 32.66 59.13 -39.06
C ASP A 84 31.45 58.33 -39.50
N GLY A 85 30.25 58.95 -39.46
CA GLY A 85 28.90 58.36 -39.51
C GLY A 85 28.62 57.49 -40.73
N SER A 86 29.43 56.47 -40.91
CA SER A 86 29.31 55.39 -41.85
C SER A 86 28.24 54.49 -41.26
N PRO A 87 27.08 54.33 -41.93
CA PRO A 87 25.99 53.54 -41.40
C PRO A 87 26.50 52.14 -41.07
N GLY A 88 26.53 51.81 -39.79
CA GLY A 88 26.92 50.49 -39.30
C GLY A 88 28.23 50.40 -38.50
N ARG A 89 29.12 51.40 -38.47
CA ARG A 89 30.33 51.36 -37.60
C ARG A 89 30.05 51.83 -36.17
N CYS A 90 30.67 51.19 -35.19
CA CYS A 90 30.54 51.53 -33.76
C CYS A 90 31.81 51.21 -32.98
N ALA A 91 31.98 51.87 -31.83
CA ALA A 91 32.97 51.52 -30.80
C ALA A 91 32.30 51.08 -29.48
N ARG A 92 31.02 51.41 -29.27
CA ARG A 92 30.24 51.06 -28.07
C ARG A 92 28.78 50.79 -28.42
N ASP A 93 28.11 49.99 -27.59
CA ASP A 93 26.70 49.61 -27.80
C ASP A 93 25.74 50.82 -27.88
N ALA A 94 26.04 51.90 -27.15
CA ALA A 94 25.23 53.12 -27.16
C ALA A 94 25.21 53.86 -28.50
N GLU A 95 26.14 53.52 -29.40
CA GLU A 95 26.23 54.10 -30.75
C GLU A 95 25.35 53.33 -31.76
N CYS A 96 24.79 52.19 -31.36
CA CYS A 96 23.91 51.36 -32.17
C CYS A 96 22.43 51.65 -31.92
N ALA A 97 21.58 51.29 -32.89
CA ALA A 97 20.14 51.44 -32.76
C ALA A 97 19.56 50.46 -31.71
N SER A 98 18.33 50.70 -31.24
CA SER A 98 17.66 49.82 -30.28
C SER A 98 17.55 48.38 -30.82
N GLY A 99 17.90 47.40 -29.97
CA GLY A 99 17.96 45.99 -30.36
C GLY A 99 19.21 45.62 -31.17
N GLN A 100 20.25 46.45 -31.17
CA GLN A 100 21.58 46.15 -31.71
C GLN A 100 22.64 46.30 -30.62
N PHE A 101 23.80 45.69 -30.83
CA PHE A 101 25.00 45.86 -30.01
C PHE A 101 26.23 46.01 -30.92
N CYS A 102 27.33 46.55 -30.38
CA CYS A 102 28.56 46.69 -31.12
C CYS A 102 29.37 45.39 -31.05
N ASP A 103 29.60 44.75 -32.19
CA ASP A 103 30.47 43.58 -32.24
C ASP A 103 31.94 44.01 -32.22
N ASP A 104 32.64 43.70 -31.13
CA ASP A 104 34.03 44.10 -30.91
C ASP A 104 35.00 43.59 -32.00
N ALA A 105 34.65 42.47 -32.67
CA ALA A 105 35.48 41.86 -33.70
C ALA A 105 35.36 42.54 -35.08
N SER A 106 34.14 42.95 -35.46
CA SER A 106 33.87 43.60 -36.75
C SER A 106 33.78 45.12 -36.66
N GLY A 107 33.62 45.68 -35.45
CA GLY A 107 33.34 47.09 -35.22
C GLY A 107 32.03 47.53 -35.90
N GLN A 108 31.06 46.60 -36.02
CA GLN A 108 29.77 46.85 -36.64
C GLN A 108 28.62 46.71 -35.65
N CYS A 109 27.58 47.52 -35.82
CA CYS A 109 26.31 47.34 -35.13
C CYS A 109 25.59 46.10 -35.68
N VAL A 110 25.44 45.10 -34.85
CA VAL A 110 24.77 43.83 -35.18
C VAL A 110 23.47 43.70 -34.42
N ALA A 111 22.46 43.10 -35.04
CA ALA A 111 21.16 42.88 -34.42
C ALA A 111 21.24 41.83 -33.30
N GLN A 112 20.57 42.12 -32.18
CA GLN A 112 20.33 41.15 -31.13
C GLN A 112 19.44 40.03 -31.67
N ARG A 113 19.81 38.80 -31.34
CA ARG A 113 19.04 37.60 -31.66
C ARG A 113 17.90 37.38 -30.69
N CYS A 114 18.07 37.84 -29.46
CA CYS A 114 17.06 37.81 -28.41
C CYS A 114 17.34 38.86 -27.33
N VAL A 115 16.37 39.10 -26.45
CA VAL A 115 16.53 40.09 -25.37
C VAL A 115 17.67 39.68 -24.42
N PRO A 116 18.62 40.58 -24.10
CA PRO A 116 19.72 40.30 -23.18
C PRO A 116 19.27 39.67 -21.86
N ASN A 117 19.95 38.60 -21.44
CA ASN A 117 19.65 37.81 -20.24
C ASN A 117 18.23 37.20 -20.18
N ALA A 118 17.45 37.26 -21.27
CA ALA A 118 16.10 36.72 -21.27
C ALA A 118 16.12 35.20 -21.10
N ARG A 119 15.16 34.73 -20.30
CA ARG A 119 14.88 33.33 -20.06
C ARG A 119 13.46 33.03 -20.51
N GLN A 120 13.30 31.95 -21.27
CA GLN A 120 11.98 31.54 -21.74
C GLN A 120 11.90 30.03 -21.88
N CYS A 121 10.69 29.47 -21.78
CA CYS A 121 10.46 28.07 -22.06
C CYS A 121 10.20 27.88 -23.55
N VAL A 122 10.99 27.03 -24.19
CA VAL A 122 10.78 26.62 -25.59
C VAL A 122 9.78 25.46 -25.64
N SER A 123 9.74 24.65 -24.58
CA SER A 123 8.77 23.59 -24.35
C SER A 123 8.60 23.38 -22.84
N GLY A 124 7.70 22.47 -22.43
CA GLY A 124 7.52 22.12 -21.02
C GLY A 124 8.75 21.52 -20.33
N THR A 125 9.77 21.10 -21.07
CA THR A 125 10.99 20.47 -20.52
C THR A 125 12.28 21.12 -21.03
N ARG A 126 12.19 22.29 -21.69
CA ARG A 126 13.36 22.92 -22.32
C ARG A 126 13.34 24.42 -22.14
N ALA A 127 14.38 24.94 -21.50
CA ALA A 127 14.59 26.36 -21.29
C ALA A 127 15.55 26.93 -22.33
N ARG A 128 15.34 28.19 -22.71
CA ARG A 128 16.26 28.99 -23.53
C ARG A 128 16.77 30.15 -22.70
N ILE A 129 18.09 30.34 -22.72
CA ILE A 129 18.78 31.42 -22.02
C ILE A 129 19.57 32.21 -23.06
N CYS A 130 19.35 33.51 -23.11
CA CYS A 130 20.14 34.43 -23.90
C CYS A 130 21.33 34.94 -23.11
N ASP A 131 22.45 35.14 -23.79
CA ASP A 131 23.60 35.79 -23.17
C ASP A 131 23.30 37.25 -22.79
N ASN A 132 24.23 37.89 -22.09
CA ASN A 132 24.07 39.26 -21.60
C ASN A 132 24.07 40.33 -22.72
N ARG A 133 24.41 39.98 -23.96
CA ARG A 133 24.38 40.87 -25.13
C ARG A 133 23.19 40.57 -26.05
N GLY A 134 22.46 39.47 -25.81
CA GLY A 134 21.41 38.98 -26.71
C GLY A 134 21.95 38.41 -28.01
N SER A 135 23.25 38.08 -28.09
CA SER A 135 23.92 37.68 -29.34
C SER A 135 23.72 36.20 -29.66
N THR A 136 23.74 35.37 -28.62
CA THR A 136 23.55 33.93 -28.67
C THR A 136 22.46 33.49 -27.71
N ALA A 137 21.84 32.36 -28.02
CA ALA A 137 20.89 31.70 -27.15
C ALA A 137 21.28 30.23 -27.03
N ILE A 138 21.32 29.75 -25.79
CA ILE A 138 21.51 28.33 -25.49
C ILE A 138 20.18 27.74 -25.07
N ASP A 139 19.92 26.54 -25.55
CA ASP A 139 18.78 25.75 -25.10
C ASP A 139 19.30 24.64 -24.17
N ALA A 140 18.66 24.49 -23.02
CA ALA A 140 18.99 23.47 -22.03
C ALA A 140 17.75 22.64 -21.74
N ASP A 141 17.90 21.32 -21.80
CA ASP A 141 16.86 20.39 -21.36
C ASP A 141 16.86 20.35 -19.82
N CYS A 142 15.65 20.40 -19.25
CA CYS A 142 15.45 20.20 -17.82
C CYS A 142 15.71 18.74 -17.45
N ALA A 143 16.08 18.49 -16.19
CA ALA A 143 16.22 17.13 -15.69
C ALA A 143 14.89 16.35 -15.78
N SER A 144 14.95 15.02 -15.74
CA SER A 144 13.79 14.13 -15.93
C SER A 144 12.63 14.34 -14.94
N ASN A 145 12.89 14.93 -13.77
CA ASN A 145 11.90 15.29 -12.76
C ASN A 145 11.64 16.80 -12.66
N GLN A 146 12.02 17.55 -13.69
CA GLN A 146 11.84 19.00 -13.77
C GLN A 146 10.99 19.38 -15.00
N ARG A 147 10.36 20.54 -14.90
CA ARG A 147 9.65 21.20 -15.99
C ARG A 147 10.14 22.64 -16.12
N CYS A 148 10.06 23.19 -17.31
CA CYS A 148 10.33 24.60 -17.54
C CYS A 148 9.11 25.43 -17.14
N VAL A 149 9.29 26.35 -16.19
CA VAL A 149 8.32 27.36 -15.78
C VAL A 149 9.02 28.71 -15.85
N GLU A 150 8.45 29.66 -16.61
CA GLU A 150 9.00 31.02 -16.72
C GLU A 150 10.50 31.07 -17.07
N GLY A 151 10.95 30.15 -17.92
CA GLY A 151 12.34 30.04 -18.37
C GLY A 151 13.29 29.36 -17.38
N GLN A 152 12.77 28.72 -16.33
CA GLN A 152 13.56 28.02 -15.31
C GLN A 152 13.12 26.55 -15.17
N CYS A 153 14.09 25.66 -15.00
CA CYS A 153 13.79 24.25 -14.70
C CYS A 153 13.48 24.10 -13.21
N LEU A 154 12.21 23.84 -12.89
CA LEU A 154 11.70 23.62 -11.54
C LEU A 154 11.28 22.18 -11.35
N MET A 155 11.39 21.67 -10.13
CA MET A 155 10.95 20.31 -9.80
C MET A 155 9.45 20.12 -10.04
N ASN A 156 9.08 18.94 -10.53
CA ASN A 156 7.70 18.50 -10.63
C ASN A 156 7.10 18.32 -9.23
N ALA A 157 5.83 18.70 -9.09
CA ALA A 157 5.06 18.46 -7.87
C ALA A 157 4.70 16.97 -7.73
N CYS A 158 4.52 16.29 -8.86
CA CYS A 158 4.21 14.86 -8.94
C CYS A 158 4.73 14.30 -10.28
N THR A 159 4.89 12.97 -10.38
CA THR A 159 5.32 12.34 -11.64
C THR A 159 4.23 12.48 -12.71
N PRO A 160 4.53 13.08 -13.87
CA PRO A 160 3.53 13.32 -14.92
C PRO A 160 2.72 12.09 -15.31
N ASN A 161 1.42 12.28 -15.54
CA ASN A 161 0.48 11.22 -15.95
C ASN A 161 0.39 10.02 -15.00
N THR A 162 0.87 10.13 -13.76
CA THR A 162 0.76 9.05 -12.79
C THR A 162 -0.48 9.16 -11.94
N THR A 163 -0.90 8.00 -11.42
CA THR A 163 -2.04 7.89 -10.52
C THR A 163 -1.63 7.11 -9.29
N ARG A 164 -2.12 7.53 -8.14
CA ARG A 164 -1.85 6.85 -6.86
C ARG A 164 -3.08 6.90 -5.97
N CYS A 165 -3.09 6.07 -4.95
CA CYS A 165 -4.10 6.17 -3.90
C CYS A 165 -3.60 7.10 -2.81
N SER A 166 -4.37 8.14 -2.51
CA SER A 166 -4.10 9.01 -1.35
C SER A 166 -4.57 8.37 -0.06
N ASP A 167 -5.65 7.58 -0.15
CA ASP A 167 -6.20 6.76 0.91
C ASP A 167 -6.96 5.56 0.29
N GLY A 168 -7.68 4.79 1.10
CA GLY A 168 -8.42 3.61 0.63
C GLY A 168 -9.60 3.89 -0.31
N VAL A 169 -10.03 5.14 -0.49
CA VAL A 169 -11.22 5.53 -1.29
C VAL A 169 -10.95 6.71 -2.23
N THR A 170 -9.76 7.30 -2.20
CA THR A 170 -9.41 8.51 -2.98
C THR A 170 -8.24 8.22 -3.90
N ARG A 171 -8.48 8.43 -5.20
CA ARG A 171 -7.46 8.39 -6.26
C ARG A 171 -6.92 9.79 -6.52
N ALA A 172 -5.61 9.94 -6.49
CA ALA A 172 -4.89 11.13 -6.93
C ALA A 172 -4.35 10.91 -8.35
N THR A 173 -4.47 11.94 -9.20
CA THR A 173 -3.97 11.93 -10.58
C THR A 173 -3.10 13.16 -10.80
N CYS A 174 -1.87 12.94 -11.24
CA CYS A 174 -0.96 14.00 -11.66
C CYS A 174 -1.25 14.38 -13.12
N ASN A 175 -1.30 15.68 -13.42
CA ASN A 175 -1.46 16.15 -14.80
C ASN A 175 -0.26 15.81 -15.69
N ALA A 176 -0.42 16.03 -17.00
CA ALA A 176 0.62 15.73 -17.98
C ALA A 176 1.87 16.61 -17.81
N GLU A 177 1.72 17.78 -17.19
CA GLU A 177 2.80 18.73 -16.95
C GLU A 177 3.54 18.48 -15.63
N GLY A 178 3.08 17.55 -14.78
CA GLY A 178 3.68 17.29 -13.47
C GLY A 178 3.56 18.44 -12.46
N SER A 179 2.67 19.40 -12.73
CA SER A 179 2.55 20.66 -11.97
C SER A 179 1.46 20.63 -10.91
N MET A 180 0.48 19.75 -11.06
CA MET A 180 -0.68 19.68 -10.17
C MET A 180 -1.17 18.24 -10.04
N GLU A 181 -1.59 17.91 -8.82
CA GLU A 181 -2.29 16.67 -8.53
C GLU A 181 -3.75 16.95 -8.20
N THR A 182 -4.66 16.19 -8.80
CA THR A 182 -6.11 16.27 -8.52
C THR A 182 -6.56 15.01 -7.82
N ALA A 183 -7.25 15.16 -6.70
CA ALA A 183 -7.86 14.06 -5.96
C ALA A 183 -9.31 13.83 -6.40
N SER A 184 -9.72 12.58 -6.51
CA SER A 184 -11.08 12.17 -6.85
C SER A 184 -11.47 10.95 -6.04
N ARG A 185 -12.63 11.01 -5.38
CA ARG A 185 -13.15 9.87 -4.62
C ARG A 185 -13.66 8.80 -5.59
N CYS A 186 -13.40 7.54 -5.27
CA CYS A 186 -13.99 6.42 -5.96
C CYS A 186 -15.50 6.36 -5.74
N ALA A 187 -16.23 5.73 -6.68
CA ALA A 187 -17.67 5.61 -6.57
C ALA A 187 -18.08 4.73 -5.37
N SER A 188 -19.37 4.78 -5.01
CA SER A 188 -19.90 3.88 -3.97
C SER A 188 -19.65 2.41 -4.35
N GLY A 189 -19.24 1.60 -3.37
CA GLY A 189 -18.86 0.20 -3.59
C GLY A 189 -17.51 0.02 -4.29
N GLN A 190 -16.75 1.09 -4.48
CA GLN A 190 -15.38 1.04 -4.97
C GLN A 190 -14.39 1.52 -3.91
N ARG A 191 -13.14 1.08 -4.07
CA ARG A 191 -12.00 1.50 -3.29
C ARG A 191 -10.85 1.89 -4.21
N CYS A 192 -9.89 2.65 -3.70
CA CYS A 192 -8.65 2.89 -4.42
C CYS A 192 -7.64 1.76 -4.13
N ALA A 193 -7.17 1.11 -5.20
CA ALA A 193 -6.10 0.12 -5.17
C ALA A 193 -5.14 0.38 -6.34
N ALA A 194 -3.83 0.40 -6.09
CA ALA A 194 -2.81 0.60 -7.11
C ALA A 194 -3.07 1.80 -8.06
N GLY A 195 -3.62 2.91 -7.52
CA GLY A 195 -3.93 4.11 -8.29
C GLY A 195 -5.22 4.06 -9.12
N LEU A 196 -6.04 3.02 -8.94
CA LEU A 196 -7.28 2.79 -9.67
C LEU A 196 -8.47 2.62 -8.72
N CYS A 197 -9.64 3.10 -9.14
CA CYS A 197 -10.88 2.79 -8.45
C CYS A 197 -11.38 1.41 -8.90
N VAL A 198 -11.35 0.44 -8.00
CA VAL A 198 -11.75 -0.95 -8.24
C VAL A 198 -12.95 -1.31 -7.38
N ALA A 199 -13.74 -2.29 -7.81
CA ALA A 199 -14.86 -2.78 -7.01
C ALA A 199 -14.35 -3.34 -5.67
N GLN A 200 -15.00 -2.97 -4.58
CA GLN A 200 -14.77 -3.57 -3.29
C GLN A 200 -15.67 -4.79 -3.14
N VAL A 201 -15.06 -5.97 -3.03
CA VAL A 201 -15.79 -7.24 -2.94
C VAL A 201 -16.22 -7.50 -1.49
N CYS A 202 -15.36 -7.15 -0.53
CA CYS A 202 -15.58 -7.37 0.89
C CYS A 202 -14.87 -6.29 1.72
N THR A 203 -15.21 -6.20 3.01
CA THR A 203 -14.52 -5.30 3.94
C THR A 203 -13.12 -5.85 4.24
N PRO A 204 -12.03 -5.10 3.98
CA PRO A 204 -10.67 -5.58 4.21
C PRO A 204 -10.46 -6.25 5.57
N GLY A 205 -9.86 -7.44 5.56
CA GLY A 205 -9.61 -8.23 6.77
C GLY A 205 -10.84 -8.78 7.48
N ALA A 206 -12.06 -8.51 7.00
CA ALA A 206 -13.26 -9.07 7.62
C ALA A 206 -13.28 -10.59 7.46
N ALA A 207 -13.63 -11.27 8.56
CA ALA A 207 -13.83 -12.70 8.60
C ALA A 207 -15.30 -13.02 8.87
N ARG A 208 -15.81 -14.05 8.21
CA ARG A 208 -17.17 -14.55 8.41
C ARG A 208 -17.23 -16.07 8.27
N CYS A 209 -18.28 -16.68 8.80
CA CYS A 209 -18.56 -18.09 8.52
C CYS A 209 -19.42 -18.19 7.27
N THR A 210 -19.00 -19.00 6.30
CA THR A 210 -19.83 -19.38 5.15
C THR A 210 -20.75 -20.54 5.49
N ASP A 211 -20.30 -21.41 6.40
CA ASP A 211 -21.06 -22.49 7.01
C ASP A 211 -20.52 -22.77 8.43
N GLY A 212 -21.05 -23.79 9.11
CA GLY A 212 -20.63 -24.15 10.48
C GLY A 212 -19.18 -24.59 10.64
N PHE A 213 -18.44 -24.83 9.56
CA PHE A 213 -17.09 -25.38 9.54
C PHE A 213 -16.12 -24.60 8.65
N THR A 214 -16.60 -23.65 7.85
CA THR A 214 -15.79 -22.91 6.90
C THR A 214 -15.84 -21.43 7.23
N ARG A 215 -14.66 -20.83 7.38
CA ARG A 215 -14.52 -19.37 7.48
C ARG A 215 -14.11 -18.81 6.12
N SER A 216 -14.58 -17.60 5.81
CA SER A 216 -14.10 -16.78 4.69
C SER A 216 -13.40 -15.55 5.27
N VAL A 217 -12.25 -15.19 4.71
CA VAL A 217 -11.49 -14.00 5.10
C VAL A 217 -11.26 -13.14 3.87
N CYS A 218 -11.62 -11.87 3.99
CA CYS A 218 -11.31 -10.85 3.00
C CYS A 218 -9.83 -10.47 3.07
N ASP A 219 -9.16 -10.34 1.93
CA ASP A 219 -7.78 -9.87 1.87
C ASP A 219 -7.63 -8.42 2.41
N ALA A 220 -6.38 -7.96 2.57
CA ALA A 220 -6.10 -6.62 3.06
C ALA A 220 -6.55 -5.53 2.06
N GLU A 221 -6.70 -5.92 0.81
CA GLU A 221 -7.12 -5.07 -0.29
C GLU A 221 -8.65 -5.07 -0.50
N GLY A 222 -9.46 -5.82 0.24
CA GLY A 222 -10.90 -5.85 0.00
C GLY A 222 -11.31 -6.43 -1.37
N ALA A 223 -10.40 -7.10 -2.07
CA ALA A 223 -10.53 -7.49 -3.47
C ALA A 223 -10.95 -8.96 -3.62
N MET A 224 -10.55 -9.81 -2.70
CA MET A 224 -10.86 -11.24 -2.73
C MET A 224 -11.24 -11.77 -1.36
N GLU A 225 -12.16 -12.74 -1.34
CA GLU A 225 -12.45 -13.57 -0.17
C GLU A 225 -11.84 -14.96 -0.35
N THR A 226 -11.14 -15.43 0.69
CA THR A 226 -10.58 -16.78 0.73
C THR A 226 -11.34 -17.62 1.75
N ALA A 227 -11.98 -18.69 1.29
CA ALA A 227 -12.64 -19.66 2.15
C ALA A 227 -11.63 -20.72 2.64
N THR A 228 -11.64 -21.01 3.94
CA THR A 228 -10.80 -22.01 4.57
C THR A 228 -11.60 -22.80 5.57
N ARG A 229 -11.53 -24.13 5.48
CA ARG A 229 -12.15 -25.03 6.45
C ARG A 229 -11.40 -24.94 7.78
N CYS A 230 -12.15 -24.89 8.87
CA CYS A 230 -11.59 -25.06 10.21
C CYS A 230 -10.99 -26.46 10.36
N ALA A 231 -10.01 -26.60 11.26
CA ALA A 231 -9.36 -27.88 11.49
C ALA A 231 -10.36 -28.94 12.00
N SER A 232 -9.99 -30.21 11.92
CA SER A 232 -10.78 -31.29 12.53
C SER A 232 -11.00 -31.02 14.02
N GLY A 233 -12.23 -31.20 14.51
CA GLY A 233 -12.58 -30.88 15.89
C GLY A 233 -12.87 -29.40 16.15
N GLN A 234 -12.86 -28.56 15.11
CA GLN A 234 -13.23 -27.14 15.20
C GLN A 234 -14.50 -26.85 14.40
N ARG A 235 -15.17 -25.76 14.78
CA ARG A 235 -16.30 -25.15 14.07
C ARG A 235 -16.00 -23.68 13.82
N CYS A 236 -16.67 -23.10 12.83
CA CYS A 236 -16.66 -21.66 12.63
C CYS A 236 -17.68 -21.00 13.57
N ALA A 237 -17.21 -20.08 14.41
CA ALA A 237 -18.04 -19.29 15.32
C ALA A 237 -18.24 -17.86 14.81
N THR A 238 -19.23 -17.16 15.38
CA THR A 238 -19.55 -15.77 15.06
C THR A 238 -18.29 -14.91 15.00
N GLY A 239 -18.19 -14.09 13.94
CA GLY A 239 -16.99 -13.31 13.64
C GLY A 239 -15.95 -14.05 12.77
N GLY A 240 -16.25 -15.27 12.30
CA GLY A 240 -15.39 -16.00 11.37
C GLY A 240 -14.21 -16.72 12.04
N SER A 241 -14.25 -16.94 13.35
CA SER A 241 -13.17 -17.59 14.09
C SER A 241 -13.37 -19.10 14.17
N CYS A 242 -12.31 -19.87 13.88
CA CYS A 242 -12.33 -21.31 14.13
C CYS A 242 -12.09 -21.60 15.60
N VAL A 243 -13.05 -22.24 16.26
CA VAL A 243 -13.02 -22.58 17.69
C VAL A 243 -13.26 -24.07 17.89
N ALA A 244 -12.80 -24.63 19.00
CA ALA A 244 -13.05 -26.03 19.32
C ALA A 244 -14.56 -26.34 19.40
N GLN A 245 -14.93 -27.54 18.96
CA GLN A 245 -16.25 -28.09 19.19
C GLN A 245 -16.45 -28.39 20.69
N ALA A 246 -17.62 -28.08 21.21
CA ALA A 246 -18.00 -28.41 22.59
C ALA A 246 -18.38 -29.91 22.72
N CYS A 247 -18.92 -30.48 21.65
CA CYS A 247 -19.33 -31.88 21.57
C CYS A 247 -19.24 -32.38 20.12
N VAL A 248 -19.23 -33.71 19.93
CA VAL A 248 -19.22 -34.32 18.58
C VAL A 248 -20.55 -34.02 17.88
N PRO A 249 -20.54 -33.45 16.65
CA PRO A 249 -21.76 -33.07 15.95
C PRO A 249 -22.78 -34.20 15.84
N ASN A 250 -24.05 -33.90 16.14
CA ASN A 250 -25.17 -34.84 16.14
C ASN A 250 -25.03 -36.04 17.09
N ALA A 251 -23.97 -36.12 17.90
CA ALA A 251 -23.82 -37.20 18.86
C ALA A 251 -24.90 -37.10 19.93
N ALA A 252 -25.46 -38.25 20.29
CA ALA A 252 -26.39 -38.38 21.39
C ALA A 252 -25.76 -39.22 22.50
N ARG A 253 -25.90 -38.76 23.74
CA ARG A 253 -25.42 -39.45 24.94
C ARG A 253 -26.47 -39.41 26.03
N CYS A 254 -26.29 -40.23 27.05
CA CYS A 254 -27.09 -40.13 28.27
C CYS A 254 -26.36 -39.19 29.23
N ALA A 255 -27.00 -38.08 29.61
CA ALA A 255 -26.48 -37.19 30.64
C ALA A 255 -26.66 -37.84 32.02
N ASP A 256 -27.76 -38.56 32.20
CA ASP A 256 -28.06 -39.40 33.36
C ASP A 256 -28.97 -40.58 32.92
N GLY A 257 -29.46 -41.38 33.86
CA GLY A 257 -30.29 -42.56 33.57
C GLY A 257 -31.66 -42.28 32.94
N VAL A 258 -32.13 -41.02 32.92
CA VAL A 258 -33.44 -40.62 32.40
C VAL A 258 -33.36 -39.40 31.47
N THR A 259 -32.18 -38.84 31.23
CA THR A 259 -31.98 -37.64 30.40
C THR A 259 -31.07 -37.96 29.22
N ARG A 260 -31.60 -37.78 28.01
CA ARG A 260 -30.85 -37.85 26.75
C ARG A 260 -30.34 -36.46 26.41
N ALA A 261 -29.07 -36.35 26.03
CA ALA A 261 -28.49 -35.11 25.55
C ALA A 261 -27.97 -35.28 24.13
N VAL A 262 -28.22 -34.27 23.28
CA VAL A 262 -27.91 -34.29 21.85
C VAL A 262 -27.14 -33.05 21.48
N CYS A 263 -25.98 -33.24 20.88
CA CYS A 263 -25.18 -32.18 20.33
C CYS A 263 -25.80 -31.68 19.01
N ASP A 264 -25.77 -30.37 18.76
CA ASP A 264 -26.22 -29.82 17.48
C ASP A 264 -25.36 -30.29 16.29
N SER A 265 -25.74 -29.89 15.09
CA SER A 265 -25.09 -30.31 13.84
C SER A 265 -23.69 -29.73 13.62
N VAL A 266 -23.25 -28.77 14.42
CA VAL A 266 -21.94 -28.10 14.28
C VAL A 266 -21.02 -28.32 15.49
N GLY A 267 -21.51 -28.97 16.54
CA GLY A 267 -20.76 -29.17 17.77
C GLY A 267 -20.73 -27.95 18.68
N SER A 268 -21.72 -27.05 18.62
CA SER A 268 -21.65 -25.78 19.38
C SER A 268 -22.27 -25.87 20.77
N GLN A 269 -23.39 -26.56 20.90
CA GLN A 269 -24.11 -26.72 22.15
C GLN A 269 -24.84 -28.07 22.20
N GLU A 270 -25.19 -28.47 23.41
CA GLU A 270 -25.91 -29.71 23.68
C GLU A 270 -27.30 -29.38 24.25
N THR A 271 -28.33 -30.04 23.72
CA THR A 271 -29.70 -29.94 24.23
C THR A 271 -30.04 -31.20 25.00
N SER A 272 -30.42 -31.04 26.26
CA SER A 272 -30.87 -32.14 27.12
C SER A 272 -32.38 -32.27 27.11
N THR A 273 -32.89 -33.50 27.02
CA THR A 273 -34.31 -33.82 27.02
C THR A 273 -34.53 -35.04 27.92
N ARG A 274 -35.43 -34.88 28.91
CA ARG A 274 -35.85 -35.99 29.76
C ARG A 274 -36.66 -37.01 28.94
N CYS A 275 -36.38 -38.29 29.13
CA CYS A 275 -37.15 -39.38 28.54
C CYS A 275 -38.57 -39.44 29.11
N ALA A 276 -39.51 -39.98 28.33
CA ALA A 276 -40.90 -40.08 28.77
C ALA A 276 -41.05 -41.00 30.00
N ALA A 277 -42.16 -40.89 30.71
CA ALA A 277 -42.47 -41.78 31.82
C ALA A 277 -42.40 -43.26 31.38
N GLY A 278 -41.74 -44.10 32.19
CA GLY A 278 -41.50 -45.51 31.85
C GLY A 278 -40.37 -45.75 30.84
N GLN A 279 -39.60 -44.73 30.47
CA GLN A 279 -38.39 -44.85 29.66
C GLN A 279 -37.13 -44.52 30.49
N ARG A 280 -36.00 -45.10 30.09
CA ARG A 280 -34.66 -44.75 30.58
C ARG A 280 -33.78 -44.34 29.41
N CYS A 281 -32.76 -43.53 29.65
CA CYS A 281 -31.74 -43.30 28.63
C CYS A 281 -30.79 -44.49 28.57
N GLY A 282 -30.60 -45.05 27.38
CA GLY A 282 -29.61 -46.10 27.11
C GLY A 282 -29.01 -45.91 25.72
N GLY A 283 -27.68 -45.95 25.61
CA GLY A 283 -26.98 -45.80 24.33
C GLY A 283 -27.31 -44.49 23.59
N GLY A 284 -27.53 -43.40 24.33
CA GLY A 284 -27.90 -42.10 23.74
C GLY A 284 -29.33 -42.02 23.21
N SER A 285 -30.19 -42.98 23.53
CA SER A 285 -31.60 -43.03 23.12
C SER A 285 -32.52 -43.27 24.33
N CYS A 286 -33.72 -42.71 24.29
CA CYS A 286 -34.75 -43.05 25.27
C CYS A 286 -35.38 -44.38 24.90
N VAL A 287 -35.16 -45.40 25.74
CA VAL A 287 -35.65 -46.76 25.54
C VAL A 287 -36.64 -47.12 26.63
N ALA A 288 -37.59 -48.02 26.33
CA ALA A 288 -38.50 -48.52 27.34
C ALA A 288 -37.72 -49.11 28.53
N GLN A 289 -38.11 -48.72 29.74
CA GLN A 289 -37.54 -49.27 30.94
C GLN A 289 -38.06 -50.71 31.05
N ALA A 290 -37.27 -51.66 30.57
CA ALA A 290 -37.59 -53.07 30.76
C ALA A 290 -37.81 -53.30 32.25
N CYS A 291 -39.02 -53.72 32.63
CA CYS A 291 -39.31 -54.20 33.96
C CYS A 291 -38.35 -55.37 34.19
N GLY A 292 -37.24 -55.11 34.90
CA GLY A 292 -36.38 -56.17 35.36
C GLY A 292 -37.26 -57.14 36.12
N SER A 293 -37.34 -58.38 35.64
CA SER A 293 -37.87 -59.50 36.38
C SER A 293 -37.27 -59.44 37.77
N ARG A 294 -38.07 -59.11 38.79
CA ARG A 294 -37.69 -59.36 40.18
C ARG A 294 -37.37 -60.84 40.22
N ALA A 295 -36.08 -61.18 40.30
CA ALA A 295 -35.65 -62.50 40.71
C ALA A 295 -36.28 -62.69 42.10
N ARG A 296 -37.32 -63.52 42.14
CA ARG A 296 -37.89 -64.04 43.37
C ARG A 296 -36.98 -65.14 43.88
#